data_AF-K4L4M5-F1
#
_entry.id   AF-K4L4M5-F1
#
_cell.length_a   1.000
_cell.length_b   1.000
_cell.length_c   1.000
_cell.angle_alpha   90.00
_cell.angle_beta   90.00
_cell.angle_gamma   90.00
#
_symmetry.space_group_name_H-M   'P 1'
#
loop_
_entity.id
_entity.type
_entity.pdbx_description
1 polymer ?
#
loop_
_entity_poly.entity_id
_entity_poly.type
_entity_poly.pdbx_seq_one_letter_code
_entity_poly.pdbx_strand_id
1 'polypeptide(L)'
;MRHLLDFVYIYLCVVLVIFIGLTLLRLYSFMDPLQLMAKGDYAQAIEKMKKTMNTSAYKRNPKLKNPMVYNIANCHNRAGDLHRSLAVLDEIKLEDIKDNKLLYCYHCLYAINLLLLEQELENAGEMLDKARELYDNNELQPLLALRESCRGDFQAALKYVRNYQPPQSKKKKTVLSLKETTLIYDAFILEVENNYFIGLTYLKAGKQELAAPYLQKAAAWKIKNYYSAKAREALGEEAS
;
A
#
# COMPACT_ATOMS: atom_id res chain seq x y z
N MET A 1 -43.85 -9.31 -39.71
CA MET A 1 -42.38 -9.03 -39.74
C MET A 1 -41.96 -7.90 -38.81
N ARG A 2 -42.53 -6.68 -38.88
CA ARG A 2 -42.18 -5.57 -37.96
C ARG A 2 -42.27 -5.92 -36.47
N HIS A 3 -43.40 -6.47 -36.02
CA HIS A 3 -43.56 -6.86 -34.60
C HIS A 3 -42.58 -7.92 -34.09
N LEU A 4 -42.04 -8.78 -34.99
CA LEU A 4 -41.02 -9.77 -34.62
C LEU A 4 -39.65 -9.11 -34.44
N LEU A 5 -39.32 -8.14 -35.30
CA LEU A 5 -38.11 -7.32 -35.19
C LEU A 5 -38.12 -6.45 -33.93
N ASP A 6 -39.27 -5.85 -33.61
CA ASP A 6 -39.43 -5.03 -32.40
C ASP A 6 -39.25 -5.88 -31.13
N PHE A 7 -39.79 -7.11 -31.12
CA PHE A 7 -39.62 -8.04 -30.00
C PHE A 7 -38.17 -8.49 -29.81
N VAL A 8 -37.47 -8.83 -30.90
CA VAL A 8 -36.04 -9.22 -30.86
C VAL A 8 -35.17 -8.05 -30.39
N TYR A 9 -35.47 -6.83 -30.83
CA TYR A 9 -34.75 -5.62 -30.42
C TYR A 9 -34.92 -5.35 -28.92
N ILE A 10 -36.15 -5.39 -28.41
CA ILE A 10 -36.43 -5.21 -26.97
C ILE A 10 -35.72 -6.29 -26.15
N TYR A 11 -35.78 -7.55 -26.58
CA TYR A 11 -35.10 -8.65 -25.90
C TYR A 11 -33.57 -8.43 -25.83
N LEU A 12 -32.94 -8.04 -26.94
CA LEU A 12 -31.50 -7.74 -26.97
C LEU A 12 -31.13 -6.56 -26.06
N CYS A 13 -31.94 -5.50 -26.02
CA CYS A 13 -31.75 -4.38 -25.11
C CYS A 13 -31.84 -4.81 -23.64
N VAL A 14 -32.82 -5.65 -23.28
CA VAL A 14 -32.96 -6.16 -21.90
C VAL A 14 -31.78 -7.03 -21.50
N VAL A 15 -31.33 -7.94 -22.37
CA VAL A 15 -30.15 -8.79 -22.12
C VAL A 15 -28.89 -7.94 -21.95
N LEU A 16 -28.70 -6.90 -22.79
CA LEU A 16 -27.56 -5.98 -22.69
C LEU A 16 -27.59 -5.20 -21.37
N VAL A 17 -28.75 -4.69 -20.95
CA VAL A 17 -28.90 -3.96 -19.67
C VAL A 17 -28.61 -4.88 -18.48
N ILE A 18 -29.10 -6.13 -18.49
CA ILE A 18 -28.80 -7.12 -17.45
C ILE A 18 -27.30 -7.42 -17.42
N PHE A 19 -26.67 -7.61 -18.59
CA PHE A 19 -25.23 -7.88 -18.67
C PHE A 19 -24.38 -6.70 -18.16
N ILE A 20 -24.73 -5.46 -18.53
CA ILE A 20 -24.10 -4.24 -18.01
C ILE A 20 -24.31 -4.16 -16.49
N GLY A 21 -25.53 -4.38 -16.00
CA GLY A 21 -25.86 -4.37 -14.57
C GLY A 21 -25.04 -5.38 -13.77
N LEU A 22 -24.92 -6.62 -14.25
CA LEU A 22 -24.10 -7.65 -13.61
C LEU A 22 -22.59 -7.32 -13.66
N THR A 23 -22.13 -6.68 -14.74
CA THR A 23 -20.74 -6.24 -14.88
C THR A 23 -20.42 -5.10 -13.91
N LEU A 24 -21.32 -4.12 -13.77
CA LEU A 24 -21.21 -3.04 -12.80
C LEU A 24 -21.28 -3.55 -11.36
N LEU A 25 -22.14 -4.52 -11.07
CA LEU A 25 -22.23 -5.15 -9.75
C LEU A 25 -20.93 -5.87 -9.37
N ARG A 26 -20.32 -6.58 -10.33
CA ARG A 26 -18.99 -7.20 -10.14
C ARG A 26 -17.91 -6.15 -9.90
N LEU A 27 -17.89 -5.05 -10.65
CA LEU A 27 -16.93 -3.95 -10.46
C LEU A 27 -17.10 -3.29 -9.09
N TYR A 28 -18.33 -3.07 -8.64
CA TYR A 28 -18.64 -2.51 -7.33
C TYR A 28 -18.15 -3.42 -6.20
N SER A 29 -18.36 -4.74 -6.32
CA SER A 29 -17.87 -5.72 -5.35
C SER A 29 -16.35 -5.80 -5.25
N PHE A 30 -15.62 -5.43 -6.31
CA PHE A 30 -14.15 -5.39 -6.31
C PHE A 30 -13.57 -4.12 -5.67
N MET A 31 -14.31 -3.01 -5.70
CA MET A 31 -13.89 -1.76 -5.05
C MET A 31 -14.10 -1.77 -3.54
N ASP A 32 -14.94 -2.66 -3.04
CA ASP A 32 -15.36 -2.77 -1.64
C ASP A 32 -14.17 -2.97 -0.66
N PRO A 33 -13.18 -3.86 -0.91
CA PRO A 33 -12.02 -3.99 -0.02
C PRO A 33 -11.14 -2.74 0.04
N LEU A 34 -10.94 -2.03 -1.08
CA LEU A 34 -10.15 -0.79 -1.10
C LEU A 34 -10.83 0.33 -0.31
N GLN A 35 -12.17 0.38 -0.34
CA GLN A 35 -12.92 1.32 0.48
C GLN A 35 -12.81 1.00 1.97
N LEU A 36 -12.82 -0.29 2.34
CA LEU A 36 -12.59 -0.72 3.72
C LEU A 36 -11.19 -0.35 4.20
N MET A 37 -10.16 -0.57 3.38
CA MET A 37 -8.79 -0.11 3.66
C MET A 37 -8.73 1.41 3.88
N ALA A 38 -9.39 2.19 3.01
CA ALA A 38 -9.46 3.64 3.14
C ALA A 38 -10.21 4.11 4.39
N LYS A 39 -11.05 3.27 5.00
CA LYS A 39 -11.73 3.53 6.27
C LYS A 39 -10.98 2.98 7.49
N GLY A 40 -9.86 2.28 7.28
CA GLY A 40 -9.09 1.63 8.34
C GLY A 40 -9.68 0.30 8.82
N ASP A 41 -10.68 -0.24 8.11
CA ASP A 41 -11.26 -1.55 8.42
C ASP A 41 -10.48 -2.67 7.73
N TYR A 42 -9.24 -2.84 8.19
CA TYR A 42 -8.30 -3.80 7.61
C TYR A 42 -8.76 -5.25 7.78
N ALA A 43 -9.42 -5.57 8.90
CA ALA A 43 -9.90 -6.93 9.16
C ALA A 43 -10.96 -7.37 8.14
N GLN A 44 -12.00 -6.55 7.92
CA GLN A 44 -13.01 -6.86 6.92
C GLN A 44 -12.44 -6.81 5.49
N ALA A 45 -11.50 -5.90 5.21
CA ALA A 45 -10.83 -5.85 3.91
C ALA A 45 -10.09 -7.17 3.62
N ILE A 46 -9.31 -7.67 4.59
CA ILE A 46 -8.60 -8.95 4.50
C ILE A 46 -9.56 -10.11 4.28
N GLU A 47 -10.66 -10.19 5.03
CA GLU A 47 -11.66 -11.25 4.89
C GLU A 47 -12.24 -11.29 3.47
N LYS A 48 -12.67 -10.14 2.95
CA LYS A 48 -13.23 -10.03 1.59
C LYS A 48 -12.19 -10.37 0.51
N MET A 49 -10.94 -9.93 0.68
CA MET A 49 -9.86 -10.28 -0.25
C MET A 49 -9.57 -11.79 -0.23
N LYS A 50 -9.46 -12.43 0.94
CA LYS A 50 -9.29 -13.89 1.06
C LYS A 50 -10.44 -14.67 0.44
N LYS A 51 -11.69 -14.24 0.65
CA LYS A 51 -12.86 -14.84 0.02
C LYS A 51 -12.79 -14.74 -1.51
N THR A 52 -12.38 -13.58 -2.02
CA THR A 52 -12.22 -13.34 -3.47
C THR A 52 -11.11 -14.21 -4.07
N MET A 53 -9.97 -14.33 -3.39
CA MET A 53 -8.85 -15.19 -3.81
C MET A 53 -9.23 -16.67 -3.91
N ASN A 54 -10.20 -17.11 -3.10
CA ASN A 54 -10.64 -18.51 -3.11
C ASN A 54 -11.51 -18.89 -4.31
N THR A 55 -11.91 -17.92 -5.14
CA THR A 55 -12.64 -18.17 -6.39
C THR A 55 -11.74 -18.80 -7.46
N SER A 56 -12.34 -19.54 -8.40
CA SER A 56 -11.61 -20.26 -9.45
C SER A 56 -10.76 -19.36 -10.35
N ALA A 57 -11.20 -18.11 -10.56
CA ALA A 57 -10.48 -17.12 -11.37
C ALA A 57 -9.14 -16.71 -10.74
N TYR A 58 -9.06 -16.54 -9.42
CA TYR A 58 -7.86 -16.08 -8.72
C TYR A 58 -6.89 -17.23 -8.42
N LYS A 59 -7.42 -18.42 -8.06
CA LYS A 59 -6.58 -19.59 -7.74
C LYS A 59 -5.62 -19.99 -8.86
N ARG A 60 -5.99 -19.76 -10.12
CA ARG A 60 -5.24 -20.21 -11.30
C ARG A 60 -4.48 -19.10 -12.02
N ASN A 61 -4.60 -17.85 -11.56
CA ASN A 61 -4.02 -16.70 -12.26
C ASN A 61 -3.11 -15.88 -11.33
N PRO A 62 -1.79 -16.12 -11.35
CA PRO A 62 -0.82 -15.38 -10.54
C PRO A 62 -0.91 -13.86 -10.73
N LYS A 63 -1.25 -13.38 -11.93
CA LYS A 63 -1.42 -11.95 -12.21
C LYS A 63 -2.55 -11.30 -11.41
N LEU A 64 -3.56 -12.08 -11.02
CA LEU A 64 -4.66 -11.62 -10.16
C LEU A 64 -4.38 -11.92 -8.69
N LYS A 65 -3.71 -13.05 -8.41
CA LYS A 65 -3.40 -13.49 -7.05
C LYS A 65 -2.36 -12.59 -6.38
N ASN A 66 -1.23 -12.30 -7.03
CA ASN A 66 -0.10 -11.59 -6.40
C ASN A 66 -0.46 -10.16 -5.93
N PRO A 67 -1.17 -9.32 -6.72
CA PRO A 67 -1.64 -8.02 -6.21
C PRO A 67 -2.59 -8.15 -5.01
N MET A 68 -3.40 -9.21 -4.97
CA MET A 68 -4.33 -9.44 -3.86
C MET A 68 -3.60 -9.86 -2.59
N VAL A 69 -2.60 -10.73 -2.70
CA VAL A 69 -1.71 -11.11 -1.59
C VAL A 69 -0.97 -9.87 -1.06
N TYR A 70 -0.42 -9.05 -1.95
CA TYR A 70 0.22 -7.78 -1.57
C TYR A 70 -0.73 -6.86 -0.79
N ASN A 71 -1.97 -6.68 -1.24
CA ASN A 71 -2.95 -5.84 -0.55
C ASN A 71 -3.33 -6.40 0.84
N ILE A 72 -3.39 -7.71 1.00
CA ILE A 72 -3.60 -8.35 2.31
C ILE A 72 -2.40 -8.08 3.23
N ALA A 73 -1.16 -8.22 2.73
CA ALA A 73 0.04 -7.89 3.50
C ALA A 73 0.07 -6.41 3.90
N ASN A 74 -0.31 -5.51 2.99
CA ASN A 74 -0.40 -4.08 3.28
C ASN A 74 -1.44 -3.77 4.36
N CYS A 75 -2.58 -4.48 4.36
CA CYS A 75 -3.57 -4.37 5.43
C CYS A 75 -3.00 -4.79 6.79
N HIS A 76 -2.28 -5.91 6.85
CA HIS A 76 -1.63 -6.36 8.08
C HIS A 76 -0.60 -5.33 8.58
N ASN A 77 0.24 -4.79 7.68
CA ASN A 77 1.20 -3.76 8.02
C ASN A 77 0.52 -2.48 8.56
N ARG A 78 -0.50 -1.97 7.87
CA ARG A 78 -1.26 -0.78 8.31
C ARG A 78 -2.05 -1.00 9.59
N ALA A 79 -2.38 -2.26 9.92
CA ALA A 79 -2.96 -2.64 11.19
C ALA A 79 -1.92 -2.82 12.32
N GLY A 80 -0.62 -2.83 11.98
CA GLY A 80 0.49 -3.03 12.92
C GLY A 80 0.91 -4.49 13.12
N ASP A 81 0.33 -5.42 12.36
CA ASP A 81 0.66 -6.84 12.39
C ASP A 81 1.79 -7.15 11.40
N LEU A 82 3.00 -6.66 11.74
CA LEU A 82 4.17 -6.66 10.84
C LEU A 82 4.65 -8.07 10.50
N HIS A 83 4.69 -8.98 11.48
CA HIS A 83 5.08 -10.38 11.24
C HIS A 83 4.09 -11.09 10.31
N ARG A 84 2.78 -10.85 10.46
CA ARG A 84 1.81 -11.44 9.55
C ARG A 84 1.88 -10.82 8.16
N SER A 85 2.21 -9.54 8.05
CA SER A 85 2.47 -8.89 6.76
C SER A 85 3.60 -9.60 6.01
N LEU A 86 4.75 -9.84 6.67
CA LEU A 86 5.86 -10.62 6.10
C LEU A 86 5.43 -12.03 5.69
N ALA A 87 4.77 -12.77 6.58
CA ALA A 87 4.32 -14.14 6.29
C ALA A 87 3.36 -14.21 5.08
N VAL A 88 2.56 -13.17 4.84
CA VAL A 88 1.69 -13.08 3.66
C VAL A 88 2.50 -12.70 2.41
N LEU A 89 3.50 -11.83 2.52
CA LEU A 89 4.40 -11.51 1.40
C LEU A 89 5.16 -12.73 0.89
N ASP A 90 5.53 -13.66 1.77
CA ASP A 90 6.20 -14.93 1.41
C ASP A 90 5.31 -15.86 0.55
N GLU A 91 4.00 -15.63 0.50
CA GLU A 91 3.11 -16.36 -0.41
C GLU A 91 3.21 -15.88 -1.88
N ILE A 92 3.90 -14.76 -2.12
CA ILE A 92 4.10 -14.18 -3.45
C ILE A 92 5.26 -14.87 -4.15
N LYS A 93 4.97 -15.46 -5.31
CA LYS A 93 5.99 -15.99 -6.23
C LYS A 93 6.50 -14.87 -7.11
N LEU A 94 7.72 -14.39 -6.84
CA LEU A 94 8.30 -13.23 -7.52
C LEU A 94 8.57 -13.52 -9.01
N GLU A 95 8.94 -14.76 -9.34
CA GLU A 95 9.16 -15.24 -10.70
C GLU A 95 7.91 -15.14 -11.59
N ASP A 96 6.72 -15.11 -10.99
CA ASP A 96 5.44 -14.97 -11.69
C ASP A 96 5.05 -13.49 -11.94
N ILE A 97 5.79 -12.52 -11.35
CA ILE A 97 5.50 -11.09 -11.48
C ILE A 97 6.29 -10.50 -12.65
N LYS A 98 5.56 -10.05 -13.68
CA LYS A 98 6.11 -9.26 -14.81
C LYS A 98 5.91 -7.76 -14.65
N ASP A 99 5.30 -7.34 -13.55
CA ASP A 99 4.94 -5.95 -13.28
C ASP A 99 5.94 -5.33 -12.30
N ASN A 100 6.84 -4.50 -12.83
CA ASN A 100 7.86 -3.81 -12.06
C ASN A 100 7.27 -2.96 -10.93
N LYS A 101 6.04 -2.43 -11.08
CA LYS A 101 5.38 -1.64 -10.04
C LYS A 101 5.00 -2.50 -8.84
N LEU A 102 4.49 -3.70 -9.10
CA LEU A 102 4.17 -4.65 -8.03
C LEU A 102 5.45 -5.14 -7.33
N LEU A 103 6.52 -5.41 -8.08
CA LEU A 103 7.82 -5.76 -7.49
C LEU A 103 8.38 -4.63 -6.62
N TYR A 104 8.31 -3.38 -7.09
CA TYR A 104 8.71 -2.22 -6.31
C TYR A 104 7.92 -2.13 -5.00
N CYS A 105 6.59 -2.20 -5.08
CA CYS A 105 5.73 -2.17 -3.90
C CYS A 105 6.04 -3.32 -2.92
N TYR A 106 6.25 -4.53 -3.44
CA TYR A 106 6.64 -5.71 -2.67
C TYR A 106 7.94 -5.45 -1.89
N HIS A 107 9.00 -5.03 -2.58
CA HIS A 107 10.30 -4.79 -1.97
C HIS A 107 10.24 -3.68 -0.92
N CYS A 108 9.53 -2.58 -1.20
CA CYS A 108 9.31 -1.51 -0.22
C CYS A 108 8.56 -2.02 1.02
N LEU A 109 7.44 -2.73 0.86
CA LEU A 109 6.65 -3.20 1.99
C LEU A 109 7.40 -4.24 2.83
N TYR A 110 8.14 -5.14 2.18
CA TYR A 110 8.99 -6.12 2.86
C TYR A 110 10.05 -5.40 3.70
N ALA A 111 10.77 -4.45 3.12
CA ALA A 111 11.77 -3.65 3.83
C ALA A 111 11.14 -2.84 4.97
N ILE A 112 9.98 -2.22 4.77
CA ILE A 112 9.26 -1.48 5.82
C ILE A 112 9.00 -2.36 7.04
N ASN A 113 8.46 -3.57 6.83
CA ASN A 113 8.17 -4.46 7.94
C ASN A 113 9.45 -4.82 8.72
N LEU A 114 10.54 -5.17 8.02
CA LEU A 114 11.82 -5.49 8.64
C LEU A 114 12.41 -4.29 9.41
N LEU A 115 12.37 -3.09 8.81
CA LEU A 115 12.89 -1.87 9.43
C LEU A 115 12.10 -1.46 10.68
N LEU A 116 10.77 -1.59 10.64
CA LEU A 116 9.90 -1.30 11.79
C LEU A 116 10.03 -2.34 12.91
N LEU A 117 10.33 -3.59 12.56
CA LEU A 117 10.67 -4.64 13.52
C LEU A 117 12.12 -4.54 14.02
N GLU A 118 12.95 -3.72 13.37
CA GLU A 118 14.40 -3.64 13.57
C GLU A 118 15.09 -5.02 13.48
N GLN A 119 14.63 -5.84 12.53
CA GLN A 119 15.10 -7.21 12.29
C GLN A 119 15.66 -7.36 10.88
N GLU A 120 16.64 -8.25 10.72
CA GLU A 120 17.25 -8.57 9.42
C GLU A 120 17.60 -7.33 8.58
N LEU A 121 18.26 -6.34 9.19
CA LEU A 121 18.50 -5.04 8.57
C LEU A 121 19.29 -5.12 7.25
N GLU A 122 20.13 -6.15 7.10
CA GLU A 122 20.82 -6.44 5.84
C GLU A 122 19.83 -6.82 4.74
N ASN A 123 18.90 -7.75 5.02
CA ASN A 123 17.83 -8.15 4.09
C ASN A 123 16.91 -6.96 3.76
N ALA A 124 16.58 -6.12 4.74
CA ALA A 124 15.84 -4.89 4.50
C ALA A 124 16.58 -3.95 3.54
N GLY A 125 17.91 -3.86 3.67
CA GLY A 125 18.79 -3.14 2.76
C GLY A 125 18.74 -3.68 1.34
N GLU A 126 18.90 -5.00 1.17
CA GLU A 126 18.83 -5.66 -0.14
C GLU A 126 17.49 -5.43 -0.84
N MET A 127 16.38 -5.48 -0.09
CA MET A 127 15.06 -5.18 -0.64
C MET A 127 14.95 -3.74 -1.11
N LEU A 128 15.46 -2.77 -0.35
CA LEU A 128 15.47 -1.37 -0.78
C LEU A 128 16.37 -1.15 -2.00
N ASP A 129 17.50 -1.85 -2.11
CA ASP A 129 18.36 -1.74 -3.27
C ASP A 129 17.67 -2.32 -4.53
N LYS A 130 16.98 -3.47 -4.42
CA LYS A 130 16.11 -4.01 -5.49
C LYS A 130 14.98 -3.04 -5.87
N ALA A 131 14.37 -2.35 -4.91
CA ALA A 131 13.36 -1.33 -5.19
C ALA A 131 13.95 -0.16 -6.01
N ARG A 132 15.18 0.28 -5.69
CA ARG A 132 15.86 1.37 -6.43
C ARG A 132 16.26 0.98 -7.84
N GLU A 133 16.66 -0.27 -8.07
CA GLU A 133 16.94 -0.79 -9.41
C GLU A 133 15.70 -0.71 -10.32
N LEU A 134 14.51 -0.89 -9.76
CA LEU A 134 13.25 -0.76 -10.49
C LEU A 134 12.85 0.71 -10.70
N TYR A 135 12.95 1.53 -9.65
CA TYR A 135 12.63 2.95 -9.67
C TYR A 135 13.53 3.73 -8.69
N ASP A 136 14.52 4.46 -9.20
CA ASP A 136 15.28 5.42 -8.40
C ASP A 136 14.53 6.75 -8.36
N ASN A 137 13.66 6.90 -7.36
CA ASN A 137 12.78 8.04 -7.22
C ASN A 137 12.98 8.75 -5.86
N ASN A 138 12.51 9.98 -5.77
CA ASN A 138 12.65 10.77 -4.56
C ASN A 138 11.72 10.27 -3.44
N GLU A 139 10.66 9.55 -3.78
CA GLU A 139 9.69 8.98 -2.85
C GLU A 139 10.30 7.90 -1.94
N LEU A 140 11.42 7.27 -2.34
CA LEU A 140 12.12 6.30 -1.50
C LEU A 140 12.98 6.93 -0.41
N GLN A 141 13.27 8.24 -0.48
CA GLN A 141 14.17 8.93 0.44
C GLN A 141 13.80 8.74 1.92
N PRO A 142 12.52 8.80 2.35
CA PRO A 142 12.14 8.53 3.75
C PRO A 142 12.47 7.11 4.22
N LEU A 143 12.35 6.10 3.34
CA LEU A 143 12.69 4.72 3.66
C LEU A 143 14.19 4.50 3.75
N LEU A 144 14.96 5.11 2.84
CA LEU A 144 16.42 5.11 2.92
C LEU A 144 16.91 5.81 4.19
N ALA A 145 16.27 6.92 4.57
CA ALA A 145 16.55 7.60 5.82
C ALA A 145 16.30 6.69 7.04
N LEU A 146 15.15 6.00 7.06
CA LEU A 146 14.83 5.05 8.12
C LEU A 146 15.85 3.91 8.18
N ARG A 147 16.23 3.32 7.03
CA ARG A 147 17.26 2.27 6.94
C ARG A 147 18.55 2.69 7.62
N GLU A 148 19.12 3.83 7.23
CA GLU A 148 20.38 4.30 7.81
C GLU A 148 20.23 4.64 9.30
N SER A 149 19.07 5.14 9.72
CA SER A 149 18.81 5.40 11.14
C SER A 149 18.76 4.12 11.99
N CYS A 150 18.23 3.02 11.47
CA CYS A 150 18.24 1.71 12.13
C CYS A 150 19.66 1.13 12.22
N ARG A 151 20.56 1.51 11.31
CA ARG A 151 21.98 1.13 11.32
C ARG A 151 22.85 2.04 12.20
N GLY A 152 22.28 3.12 12.74
CA GLY A 152 23.00 4.12 13.53
C GLY A 152 23.79 5.14 12.70
N ASP A 153 23.72 5.11 11.36
CA ASP A 153 24.32 6.14 10.49
C ASP A 153 23.37 7.34 10.36
N PHE A 154 23.31 8.14 11.42
CA PHE A 154 22.44 9.31 11.46
C PHE A 154 22.89 10.41 10.50
N GLN A 155 24.16 10.44 10.08
CA GLN A 155 24.62 11.43 9.10
C GLN A 155 24.04 11.12 7.72
N ALA A 156 24.11 9.87 7.28
CA ALA A 156 23.49 9.41 6.04
C ALA A 156 21.96 9.51 6.11
N ALA A 157 21.35 9.08 7.22
CA ALA A 157 19.91 9.18 7.42
C ALA A 157 19.39 10.60 7.23
N LEU A 158 20.01 11.59 7.89
CA LEU A 158 19.62 12.99 7.79
C LEU A 158 19.91 13.61 6.42
N LYS A 159 20.87 13.07 5.66
CA LYS A 159 21.07 13.46 4.26
C LYS A 159 19.88 13.07 3.40
N TYR A 160 19.36 11.84 3.54
CA TYR A 160 18.16 11.40 2.84
C TYR A 160 16.93 12.23 3.22
N VAL A 161 16.74 12.54 4.50
CA VAL A 161 15.63 13.43 4.93
C VAL A 161 15.71 14.81 4.27
N ARG A 162 16.90 15.43 4.23
CA ARG A 162 17.08 16.75 3.60
C ARG A 162 16.84 16.75 2.09
N ASN A 163 17.15 15.63 1.45
CA ASN A 163 17.00 15.47 0.01
C ASN A 163 15.56 15.17 -0.41
N TYR A 164 14.72 14.72 0.52
CA TYR A 164 13.32 14.41 0.23
C TYR A 164 12.51 15.67 -0.13
N GLN A 165 12.01 15.71 -1.36
CA GLN A 165 11.09 16.73 -1.84
C GLN A 165 9.70 16.13 -2.07
N PRO A 166 8.69 16.33 -1.20
CA PRO A 166 7.38 15.73 -1.40
C PRO A 166 6.78 16.16 -2.75
N PRO A 167 6.20 15.24 -3.54
CA PRO A 167 5.69 15.55 -4.86
C PRO A 167 4.63 16.66 -4.81
N GLN A 168 4.82 17.72 -5.61
CA GLN A 168 3.96 18.92 -5.55
C GLN A 168 2.55 18.71 -6.13
N SER A 169 2.32 17.67 -6.93
CA SER A 169 1.03 17.45 -7.58
C SER A 169 0.25 16.30 -6.91
N LYS A 170 -0.90 16.64 -6.30
CA LYS A 170 -1.97 15.73 -5.87
C LYS A 170 -2.66 14.99 -7.04
N LYS A 171 -1.99 14.75 -8.16
CA LYS A 171 -2.56 13.97 -9.26
C LYS A 171 -2.56 12.52 -8.84
N LYS A 172 -3.62 12.10 -8.15
CA LYS A 172 -4.07 10.70 -8.07
C LYS A 172 -4.07 10.17 -9.51
N LYS A 173 -3.00 9.51 -9.94
CA LYS A 173 -3.01 8.74 -11.18
C LYS A 173 -3.76 7.44 -10.88
N THR A 174 -5.07 7.54 -10.72
CA THR A 174 -5.94 6.37 -10.80
C THR A 174 -6.09 6.02 -12.27
N VAL A 175 -5.07 5.40 -12.85
CA VAL A 175 -5.22 4.73 -14.14
C VAL A 175 -5.56 3.31 -13.81
N LEU A 176 -6.84 3.01 -13.61
CA LEU A 176 -7.35 1.66 -13.40
C LEU A 176 -6.93 0.81 -14.62
N SER A 177 -5.79 0.14 -14.53
CA SER A 177 -5.25 -0.69 -15.61
C SER A 177 -5.62 -2.13 -15.34
N LEU A 178 -6.36 -2.74 -16.25
CA LEU A 178 -6.69 -4.17 -16.20
C LEU A 178 -5.47 -5.08 -16.50
N LYS A 179 -4.31 -4.49 -16.82
CA LYS A 179 -3.09 -5.20 -17.24
C LYS A 179 -1.88 -4.95 -16.34
N GLU A 180 -1.88 -3.85 -15.60
CA GLU A 180 -0.77 -3.43 -14.74
C GLU A 180 -1.32 -2.99 -13.39
N THR A 181 -0.58 -3.29 -12.33
CA THR A 181 -0.83 -2.72 -11.01
C THR A 181 -0.60 -1.22 -11.13
N THR A 182 -1.69 -0.46 -11.00
CA THR A 182 -1.56 0.98 -10.83
C THR A 182 -0.88 1.21 -9.49
N LEU A 183 0.27 1.89 -9.48
CA LEU A 183 0.77 2.53 -8.27
C LEU A 183 -0.31 3.48 -7.81
N ILE A 184 -1.15 3.04 -6.88
CA ILE A 184 -2.05 3.92 -6.19
C ILE A 184 -1.15 4.70 -5.25
N TYR A 185 -0.70 5.86 -5.72
CA TYR A 185 -0.22 6.92 -4.85
C TYR A 185 -1.42 7.35 -4.01
N ASP A 186 -1.67 6.63 -2.93
CA ASP A 186 -2.67 7.04 -1.97
C ASP A 186 -2.09 8.17 -1.12
N ALA A 187 -2.95 9.08 -0.69
CA ALA A 187 -2.54 10.17 0.19
C ALA A 187 -1.93 9.63 1.49
N PHE A 188 -2.24 8.38 1.86
CA PHE A 188 -1.74 7.76 3.08
C PHE A 188 -0.21 7.60 3.07
N ILE A 189 0.40 7.15 1.98
CA ILE A 189 1.87 7.04 1.90
C ILE A 189 2.51 8.41 2.09
N LEU A 190 2.04 9.44 1.37
CA LEU A 190 2.65 10.76 1.39
C LEU A 190 2.39 11.54 2.68
N GLU A 191 1.16 11.48 3.19
CA GLU A 191 0.71 12.28 4.31
C GLU A 191 0.94 11.57 5.66
N VAL A 192 1.01 10.24 5.68
CA VAL A 192 1.13 9.45 6.91
C VAL A 192 2.46 8.70 6.97
N GLU A 193 2.69 7.72 6.09
CA GLU A 193 3.85 6.81 6.19
C GLU A 193 5.18 7.59 6.09
N ASN A 194 5.33 8.42 5.05
CA ASN A 194 6.55 9.21 4.85
C ASN A 194 6.81 10.19 6.00
N ASN A 195 5.77 10.87 6.50
CA ASN A 195 5.91 11.75 7.66
C ASN A 195 6.30 10.96 8.91
N TYR A 196 5.71 9.79 9.13
CA TYR A 196 6.08 8.92 10.24
C TYR A 196 7.55 8.46 10.15
N PHE A 197 8.00 8.00 8.98
CA PHE A 197 9.39 7.56 8.79
C PHE A 197 10.40 8.67 9.00
N ILE A 198 10.11 9.89 8.52
CA ILE A 198 10.97 11.06 8.75
C ILE A 198 10.98 11.41 10.25
N GLY A 199 9.82 11.45 10.90
CA GLY A 199 9.70 11.71 12.32
C GLY A 199 10.49 10.70 13.16
N LEU A 200 10.31 9.41 12.88
CA LEU A 200 11.04 8.32 13.54
C LEU A 200 12.54 8.40 13.31
N THR A 201 12.98 8.75 12.10
CA THR A 201 14.40 8.98 11.78
C THR A 201 14.98 10.09 12.66
N TYR A 202 14.28 11.22 12.81
CA TYR A 202 14.72 12.30 13.68
C TYR A 202 14.75 11.90 15.15
N LEU A 203 13.76 11.14 15.64
CA LEU A 203 13.75 10.63 17.00
C LEU A 203 14.95 9.72 17.28
N LYS A 204 15.23 8.76 16.38
CA LYS A 204 16.41 7.88 16.49
C LYS A 204 17.71 8.66 16.50
N ALA A 205 17.78 9.78 15.76
CA ALA A 205 18.92 10.69 15.76
C ALA A 205 18.97 11.66 16.96
N GLY A 206 18.09 11.54 17.96
CA GLY A 206 18.03 12.41 19.13
C GLY A 206 17.51 13.83 18.86
N LYS A 207 16.80 14.05 17.74
CA LYS A 207 16.34 15.37 17.29
C LYS A 207 14.84 15.56 17.47
N GLN A 208 14.38 15.55 18.72
CA GLN A 208 12.96 15.56 19.06
C GLN A 208 12.20 16.78 18.50
N GLU A 209 12.79 17.97 18.56
CA GLU A 209 12.18 19.19 18.01
C GLU A 209 11.95 19.11 16.50
N LEU A 210 12.85 18.44 15.77
CA LEU A 210 12.72 18.23 14.33
C LEU A 210 11.75 17.11 13.99
N ALA A 211 11.59 16.12 14.88
CA ALA A 211 10.65 15.02 14.68
C ALA A 211 9.19 15.46 14.81
N ALA A 212 8.90 16.31 15.80
CA ALA A 212 7.55 16.74 16.19
C ALA A 212 6.66 17.17 15.00
N PRO A 213 7.06 18.10 14.12
CA PRO A 213 6.19 18.55 13.02
C PRO A 213 5.84 17.46 12.01
N TYR A 214 6.69 16.44 11.85
CA TYR A 214 6.39 15.30 10.96
C TYR A 214 5.46 14.30 11.66
N LEU A 215 5.72 14.00 12.93
CA LEU A 215 4.86 13.10 13.71
C LEU A 215 3.46 13.69 13.87
N GLN A 216 3.32 15.00 14.06
CA GLN A 216 2.01 15.68 14.11
C GLN A 216 1.22 15.49 12.81
N LYS A 217 1.87 15.59 11.64
CA LYS A 217 1.22 15.34 10.34
C LYS A 217 0.73 13.89 10.22
N ALA A 218 1.56 12.93 10.62
CA ALA A 218 1.17 11.52 10.61
C ALA A 218 0.04 11.21 11.62
N ALA A 219 0.09 11.82 12.82
CA ALA A 219 -0.90 11.68 13.89
C ALA A 219 -2.25 12.30 13.54
N ALA A 220 -2.27 13.37 12.74
CA ALA A 220 -3.50 14.07 12.34
C ALA A 220 -4.43 13.25 11.44
N TRP A 221 -3.97 12.10 10.93
CA TRP A 221 -4.80 11.22 10.13
C TRP A 221 -5.92 10.59 10.97
N LYS A 222 -7.18 10.83 10.55
CA LYS A 222 -8.37 10.44 11.31
C LYS A 222 -8.66 8.94 11.30
N ILE A 223 -8.14 8.23 10.29
CA ILE A 223 -8.41 6.81 10.12
C ILE A 223 -7.43 6.02 10.99
N LYS A 224 -7.95 5.05 11.76
CA LYS A 224 -7.15 4.18 12.62
C LYS A 224 -6.15 3.38 11.77
N ASN A 225 -4.87 3.50 12.11
CA ASN A 225 -3.76 2.77 11.51
C ASN A 225 -2.53 2.80 12.44
N TYR A 226 -1.59 1.89 12.20
CA TYR A 226 -0.36 1.74 12.96
C TYR A 226 0.46 3.03 13.02
N TYR A 227 0.72 3.65 11.87
CA TYR A 227 1.61 4.80 11.75
C TYR A 227 1.12 6.02 12.53
N SER A 228 -0.17 6.36 12.39
CA SER A 228 -0.76 7.46 13.16
C SER A 228 -0.82 7.16 14.65
N ALA A 229 -1.14 5.92 15.04
CA ALA A 229 -1.15 5.53 16.45
C ALA A 229 0.26 5.65 17.06
N LYS A 230 1.28 5.15 16.36
CA LYS A 230 2.68 5.26 16.80
C LYS A 230 3.20 6.70 16.78
N ALA A 231 2.73 7.52 15.84
CA ALA A 231 3.06 8.95 15.85
C ALA A 231 2.50 9.66 17.10
N ARG A 232 1.25 9.35 17.50
CA ARG A 232 0.63 9.88 18.74
C ARG A 232 1.37 9.42 19.99
N GLU A 233 1.68 8.13 20.07
CA GLU A 233 2.48 7.55 21.17
C GLU A 233 3.82 8.27 21.30
N ALA A 234 4.52 8.50 20.18
CA ALA A 234 5.80 9.20 20.15
C ALA A 234 5.71 10.70 20.54
N LEU A 235 4.53 11.31 20.41
CA LEU A 235 4.24 12.67 20.86
C LEU A 235 3.78 12.73 22.34
N GLY A 236 3.58 11.59 22.99
CA GLY A 236 3.03 11.51 24.35
C GLY A 236 1.52 11.71 24.43
N GLU A 237 0.79 11.57 23.31
CA GLU A 237 -0.66 11.57 23.29
C GLU A 237 -1.20 10.18 23.68
N GLU A 238 -2.22 10.12 24.55
CA GLU A 238 -2.86 8.85 24.90
C GLU A 238 -3.46 8.17 23.66
N ALA A 239 -3.26 6.86 23.54
CA ALA A 239 -3.78 6.08 22.42
C ALA A 239 -5.31 6.00 22.48
N SER A 240 -6.00 6.81 21.66
CA SER A 240 -7.45 6.78 21.42
C SER A 240 -7.89 5.58 20.58
#